data_AF-A0A246WSD5-F1
#
_entry.id   AF-A0A246WSD5-F1
#
_cell.length_a   1.000
_cell.length_b   1.000
_cell.length_c   1.000
_cell.angle_alpha   90.00
_cell.angle_beta   90.00
_cell.angle_gamma   90.00
#
_symmetry.space_group_name_H-M   'P 1'
#
loop_
_entity.id
_entity.type
_entity.pdbx_description
1 polymer ?
#
loop_
_entity_poly.entity_id
_entity_poly.type
_entity_poly.pdbx_seq_one_letter_code
_entity_poly.pdbx_strand_id
1 'polypeptide(L)'
;MNTRHLLIAVALAATSGIVMADTAYAQSTAVQGKTRAQVIEELKQARADGSIAIGDADFPKTPAFVSTKTRAQVIAELKEAQARGLVNVGDAYYPKLPEFVSTKSRAQVQAELAEYQKNPDPQGLYRGY
;
A
#
# COMPACT_ATOMS: atom_id res chain seq x y z
N MET A 1 -17.70 62.01 3.67
CA MET A 1 -16.87 62.26 2.48
C MET A 1 -15.77 61.20 2.43
N ASN A 2 -15.88 60.28 1.46
CA ASN A 2 -14.80 59.82 0.56
C ASN A 2 -15.19 58.47 -0.08
N THR A 3 -15.64 58.62 -1.32
CA THR A 3 -15.98 57.67 -2.39
C THR A 3 -14.85 56.64 -2.66
N ARG A 4 -15.06 55.41 -3.18
CA ARG A 4 -15.55 55.06 -4.53
C ARG A 4 -15.70 53.53 -4.68
N HIS A 5 -16.81 53.11 -5.31
CA HIS A 5 -17.02 52.06 -6.34
C HIS A 5 -16.00 50.89 -6.44
N LEU A 6 -16.34 49.63 -6.77
CA LEU A 6 -17.35 49.05 -7.64
C LEU A 6 -17.06 47.52 -7.67
N LEU A 7 -18.08 46.66 -7.84
CA LEU A 7 -18.11 45.48 -8.72
C LEU A 7 -18.82 44.23 -8.15
N ILE A 8 -20.00 44.05 -8.73
CA ILE A 8 -20.84 42.87 -8.83
C ILE A 8 -20.10 41.76 -9.61
N ALA A 9 -20.19 40.51 -9.16
CA ALA A 9 -20.07 39.35 -10.05
C ALA A 9 -20.82 38.14 -9.45
N VAL A 10 -22.13 38.12 -9.76
CA VAL A 10 -22.87 36.98 -10.34
C VAL A 10 -22.61 35.61 -9.72
N ALA A 11 -23.57 35.19 -8.89
CA ALA A 11 -23.88 33.78 -8.69
C ALA A 11 -24.43 33.20 -10.01
N LEU A 12 -23.80 32.14 -10.54
CA LEU A 12 -24.41 31.29 -11.54
C LEU A 12 -24.48 29.87 -10.99
N ALA A 13 -25.69 29.53 -10.52
CA ALA A 13 -26.07 28.15 -10.28
C ALA A 13 -26.27 27.45 -11.63
N ALA A 14 -25.72 26.24 -11.78
CA ALA A 14 -26.14 25.32 -12.83
C ALA A 14 -26.33 23.94 -12.19
N THR A 15 -27.55 23.73 -11.69
CA THR A 15 -28.12 22.40 -11.47
C THR A 15 -28.42 21.77 -12.83
N SER A 16 -27.83 20.63 -13.14
CA SER A 16 -28.40 19.69 -14.10
C SER A 16 -28.22 18.28 -13.57
N GLY A 17 -29.27 17.77 -12.94
CA GLY A 17 -29.46 16.34 -12.80
C GLY A 17 -29.89 15.76 -14.13
N ILE A 18 -29.27 14.65 -14.54
CA ILE A 18 -29.88 13.68 -15.44
C ILE A 18 -29.66 12.31 -14.81
N VAL A 19 -30.75 11.74 -14.31
CA VAL A 19 -30.85 10.31 -14.04
C VAL A 19 -31.07 9.64 -15.39
N MET A 20 -30.11 8.84 -15.84
CA MET A 20 -30.33 7.83 -16.87
C MET A 20 -29.62 6.57 -16.39
N ALA A 21 -30.40 5.66 -15.82
CA ALA A 21 -30.00 4.28 -15.69
C ALA A 21 -30.11 3.68 -17.10
N ASP A 22 -28.97 3.42 -17.73
CA ASP A 22 -28.88 2.33 -18.69
C ASP A 22 -27.46 1.80 -18.75
N THR A 23 -27.36 0.49 -18.75
CA THR A 23 -26.13 -0.28 -18.57
C THR A 23 -25.20 -0.11 -19.76
N ALA A 24 -24.12 0.63 -19.58
CA ALA A 24 -22.93 0.55 -20.42
C ALA A 24 -21.72 0.74 -19.53
N TYR A 25 -20.79 -0.21 -19.53
CA TYR A 25 -19.48 -0.07 -18.93
C TYR A 25 -18.82 1.17 -19.53
N ALA A 26 -18.91 2.30 -18.82
CA ALA A 26 -18.22 3.52 -19.19
C ALA A 26 -16.73 3.21 -19.08
N GLN A 27 -16.12 3.00 -20.25
CA GLN A 27 -14.69 3.07 -20.48
C GLN A 27 -14.17 4.24 -19.65
N SER A 28 -13.38 3.92 -18.62
CA SER A 28 -12.81 4.90 -17.70
C SER A 28 -12.26 6.04 -18.55
N THR A 29 -12.90 7.20 -18.45
CA THR A 29 -12.27 8.44 -18.88
C THR A 29 -10.90 8.42 -18.23
N ALA A 30 -9.84 8.56 -19.04
CA ALA A 30 -8.51 8.68 -18.51
C ALA A 30 -8.48 9.98 -17.70
N VAL A 31 -8.86 9.89 -16.42
CA VAL A 31 -8.63 10.94 -15.45
C VAL A 31 -7.12 11.06 -15.44
N GLN A 32 -6.59 12.15 -16.01
CA GLN A 32 -5.17 12.44 -15.89
C GLN A 32 -4.85 12.49 -14.40
N GLY A 33 -4.18 11.45 -13.91
CA GLY A 33 -3.78 11.36 -12.52
C GLY A 33 -2.82 12.49 -12.16
N LYS A 34 -2.78 12.85 -10.88
CA LYS A 34 -1.82 13.84 -10.38
C LYS A 34 -0.40 13.42 -10.77
N THR A 35 0.42 14.37 -11.19
CA THR A 35 1.85 14.12 -11.42
C THR A 35 2.54 13.81 -10.09
N ARG A 36 3.66 13.09 -10.12
CA ARG A 36 4.45 12.80 -8.91
C ARG A 36 4.81 14.08 -8.14
N ALA A 37 5.13 15.16 -8.84
CA ALA A 37 5.42 16.45 -8.22
C ALA A 37 4.20 17.01 -7.47
N GLN A 38 3.01 16.91 -8.06
CA GLN A 38 1.76 17.34 -7.42
C GLN A 38 1.45 16.50 -6.16
N VAL A 39 1.65 15.18 -6.22
CA VAL A 39 1.46 14.29 -5.05
C VAL A 39 2.43 14.63 -3.92
N ILE A 40 3.69 14.96 -4.25
CA ILE A 40 4.69 15.35 -3.24
C ILE A 40 4.30 16.67 -2.55
N GLU A 41 3.84 17.67 -3.29
CA GLU A 41 3.42 18.94 -2.70
C GLU A 41 2.17 18.80 -1.83
N GLU A 42 1.18 18.02 -2.28
CA GLU A 42 0.00 17.71 -1.48
C GLU A 42 0.36 16.97 -0.19
N LEU A 43 1.30 16.02 -0.25
CA LEU A 43 1.77 15.32 0.94
C LEU A 43 2.48 16.29 1.91
N LYS A 44 3.29 17.24 1.43
CA LYS A 44 3.90 18.27 2.29
C LYS A 44 2.84 19.17 2.94
N GLN A 45 1.84 19.59 2.17
CA GLN A 45 0.72 20.39 2.68
C GLN A 45 -0.04 19.62 3.76
N ALA A 46 -0.38 18.35 3.49
CA ALA A 46 -1.09 17.48 4.42
C ALA A 46 -0.30 17.23 5.73
N ARG A 47 1.03 17.20 5.64
CA ARG A 47 1.89 17.15 6.83
C ARG A 47 1.92 18.46 7.59
N ALA A 48 1.92 19.59 6.89
CA ALA A 48 2.00 20.92 7.49
C ALA A 48 0.68 21.33 8.16
N ASP A 49 -0.46 20.94 7.59
CA ASP A 49 -1.79 21.23 8.12
C ASP A 49 -2.30 20.18 9.12
N GLY A 50 -1.58 19.06 9.27
CA GLY A 50 -1.92 17.99 10.19
C GLY A 50 -3.12 17.14 9.75
N SER A 51 -3.53 17.21 8.48
CA SER A 51 -4.60 16.37 7.93
C SER A 51 -4.23 14.90 7.78
N ILE A 52 -2.95 14.56 7.90
CA ILE A 52 -2.47 13.17 7.96
C ILE A 52 -1.65 12.91 9.22
N ALA A 53 -1.86 11.73 9.79
CA ALA A 53 -1.07 11.21 10.90
C ALA A 53 0.40 11.05 10.48
N ILE A 54 1.32 11.63 11.25
CA ILE A 54 2.77 11.46 11.07
C ILE A 54 3.29 10.65 12.26
N GLY A 55 3.18 9.33 12.16
CA GLY A 55 3.72 8.37 13.13
C GLY A 55 2.67 7.70 14.01
N ASP A 56 3.15 7.02 15.04
CA ASP A 56 2.34 6.11 15.86
C ASP A 56 1.40 6.81 16.84
N ALA A 57 1.31 8.14 16.81
CA ALA A 57 0.54 8.95 17.75
C ALA A 57 -0.97 8.66 17.67
N ASP A 58 -1.48 8.40 16.48
CA ASP A 58 -2.90 8.12 16.22
C ASP A 58 -3.22 6.62 16.22
N PHE A 59 -2.20 5.77 16.38
CA PHE A 59 -2.42 4.34 16.55
C PHE A 59 -2.85 4.06 17.99
N PRO A 60 -3.95 3.31 18.20
CA PRO A 60 -4.38 2.96 19.54
C PRO A 60 -3.28 2.16 20.24
N LYS A 61 -2.82 2.64 21.39
CA LYS A 61 -1.90 1.88 22.25
C LYS A 61 -2.64 0.67 22.81
N THR A 62 -2.40 -0.50 22.23
CA THR A 62 -2.92 -1.75 22.78
C THR A 62 -2.19 -2.07 24.09
N PRO A 63 -2.89 -2.51 25.15
CA PRO A 63 -2.23 -2.93 26.38
C PRO A 63 -1.26 -4.10 26.09
N ALA A 64 -0.19 -4.18 26.87
CA ALA A 64 0.74 -5.31 26.78
C ALA A 64 0.00 -6.62 27.07
N PHE A 65 0.23 -7.64 26.23
CA PHE A 65 -0.31 -8.96 26.47
C PHE A 65 0.30 -9.56 27.74
N VAL A 66 -0.54 -10.06 28.64
CA VAL A 66 -0.12 -10.81 29.84
C VAL A 66 -0.71 -12.22 29.74
N SER A 67 0.18 -13.22 29.72
CA SER A 67 -0.26 -14.63 29.73
C SER A 67 -0.90 -14.99 31.07
N THR A 68 -2.03 -15.71 31.01
CA THR A 68 -2.65 -16.33 32.19
C THR A 68 -2.06 -17.69 32.52
N LYS A 69 -1.23 -18.27 31.64
CA LYS A 69 -0.61 -19.59 31.80
C LYS A 69 0.85 -19.49 32.18
N THR A 70 1.25 -20.35 33.11
CA THR A 70 2.66 -20.61 33.45
C THR A 70 3.35 -21.39 32.33
N ARG A 71 4.68 -21.32 32.28
CA ARG A 71 5.49 -22.12 31.34
C ARG A 71 5.22 -23.61 31.46
N ALA A 72 5.01 -24.12 32.69
CA ALA A 72 4.71 -25.53 32.92
C ALA A 72 3.37 -25.95 32.31
N GLN A 73 2.34 -25.11 32.43
CA GLN A 73 1.03 -25.37 31.83
C GLN A 73 1.11 -25.37 30.30
N VAL A 74 1.83 -24.41 29.71
CA VAL A 74 2.03 -24.36 28.25
C VAL A 74 2.74 -25.62 27.74
N ILE A 75 3.77 -26.10 28.46
CA ILE A 75 4.47 -27.33 28.09
C ILE A 75 3.55 -28.55 28.18
N ALA A 76 2.73 -28.64 29.23
CA ALA A 76 1.79 -29.74 29.41
C ALA A 76 0.77 -29.81 28.25
N GLU A 77 0.16 -28.67 27.90
CA GLU A 77 -0.79 -28.57 26.78
C GLU A 77 -0.13 -28.88 25.44
N LEU A 78 1.09 -28.39 25.20
CA LEU A 78 1.83 -28.68 23.98
C LEU A 78 2.10 -30.18 23.84
N LYS A 79 2.50 -30.86 24.92
CA LYS A 79 2.71 -32.32 24.92
C LYS A 79 1.42 -33.08 24.62
N GLU A 80 0.31 -32.66 25.22
CA GLU A 80 -1.00 -33.26 24.96
C GLU A 80 -1.45 -33.05 23.51
N ALA A 81 -1.31 -31.84 22.97
CA ALA A 81 -1.66 -31.52 21.60
C ALA A 81 -0.79 -32.31 20.61
N GLN A 82 0.50 -32.51 20.91
CA GLN A 82 1.40 -33.38 20.14
C GLN A 82 0.94 -34.84 20.18
N ALA A 83 0.58 -35.38 21.35
CA ALA A 83 0.08 -36.74 21.48
C ALA A 83 -1.24 -36.96 20.72
N ARG A 84 -2.07 -35.93 20.61
CA ARG A 84 -3.32 -35.95 19.84
C ARG A 84 -3.14 -35.65 18.34
N GLY A 85 -1.91 -35.35 17.89
CA GLY A 85 -1.64 -34.98 16.50
C GLY A 85 -2.25 -33.64 16.07
N LEU A 86 -2.58 -32.77 17.02
CA LEU A 86 -3.22 -31.46 16.76
C LEU A 86 -2.22 -30.37 16.39
N VAL A 87 -0.93 -30.63 16.61
CA VAL A 87 0.15 -29.71 16.26
C VAL A 87 0.92 -30.30 15.10
N ASN A 88 1.14 -29.46 14.10
CA ASN A 88 2.01 -29.78 13.00
C ASN A 88 3.46 -29.73 13.47
N VAL A 89 4.19 -30.84 13.37
CA VAL A 89 5.59 -30.90 13.78
C VAL A 89 6.46 -31.02 12.53
N GLY A 90 7.25 -29.99 12.25
CA GLY A 90 8.16 -29.92 11.12
C GLY A 90 7.47 -29.67 9.77
N ASP A 91 8.16 -30.01 8.68
CA ASP A 91 7.72 -29.71 7.31
C ASP A 91 6.71 -30.75 6.77
N ALA A 92 6.05 -31.51 7.64
CA ALA A 92 5.21 -32.65 7.26
C ALA A 92 4.08 -32.30 6.28
N TYR A 93 3.65 -31.04 6.27
CA TYR A 93 2.58 -30.52 5.41
C TYR A 93 3.06 -29.35 4.54
N TYR A 94 4.34 -29.01 4.62
CA TYR A 94 4.90 -28.02 3.73
C TYR A 94 5.16 -28.70 2.38
N PRO A 95 4.62 -28.17 1.27
CA PRO A 95 4.92 -28.73 -0.03
C PRO A 95 6.43 -28.61 -0.29
N LYS A 96 7.08 -29.75 -0.60
CA LYS A 96 8.44 -29.75 -1.11
C LYS A 96 8.42 -29.18 -2.52
N LEU A 97 8.79 -27.92 -2.65
CA LEU A 97 8.95 -27.28 -3.95
C LEU A 97 10.18 -27.88 -4.65
N PRO A 98 10.13 -28.06 -5.98
CA PRO A 98 11.33 -28.39 -6.73
C PRO A 98 12.39 -27.31 -6.52
N GLU A 99 13.66 -27.67 -6.64
CA GLU A 99 14.76 -26.71 -6.58
C GLU A 99 14.54 -25.62 -7.65
N PHE A 100 14.65 -24.36 -7.25
CA PHE A 100 14.54 -23.25 -8.19
C PHE A 100 15.69 -23.31 -9.18
N VAL A 101 15.35 -23.36 -10.47
CA VAL A 101 16.31 -23.22 -11.56
C VAL A 101 16.08 -21.90 -12.27
N SER A 102 17.11 -21.05 -12.29
CA SER A 102 17.08 -19.79 -13.03
C SER A 102 17.00 -20.07 -14.53
N THR A 103 16.13 -19.36 -15.24
CA THR A 103 16.10 -19.35 -16.71
C THR A 103 17.24 -18.51 -17.30
N LYS A 104 17.92 -17.69 -16.48
CA LYS A 104 19.06 -16.85 -16.88
C LYS A 104 20.38 -17.39 -16.33
N SER A 105 21.41 -17.36 -17.16
CA SER A 105 22.80 -17.60 -16.73
C SER A 105 23.36 -16.39 -15.98
N ARG A 106 24.43 -16.60 -15.22
CA ARG A 106 25.14 -15.51 -14.53
C ARG A 106 25.57 -14.40 -15.50
N ALA A 107 26.04 -14.76 -16.68
CA ALA A 107 26.47 -13.79 -17.69
C ALA A 107 25.29 -12.94 -18.19
N GLN A 108 24.11 -13.53 -18.40
CA GLN A 108 22.91 -12.81 -18.80
C GLN A 108 22.45 -11.82 -17.72
N VAL A 109 22.48 -12.23 -16.45
CA VAL A 109 22.14 -11.33 -15.32
C VAL A 109 23.13 -10.18 -15.22
N GLN A 110 24.43 -10.44 -15.42
CA GLN A 110 25.46 -9.40 -15.40
C GLN A 110 25.29 -8.41 -16.56
N ALA A 111 24.91 -8.88 -17.75
CA ALA A 111 24.65 -8.03 -18.90
C ALA A 111 23.43 -7.12 -18.66
N GLU A 112 22.33 -7.66 -18.16
CA GLU A 112 21.12 -6.90 -17.80
C GLU A 112 21.41 -5.85 -16.72
N LEU A 113 22.21 -6.21 -15.71
CA LEU A 113 22.64 -5.27 -14.68
C LEU A 113 23.47 -4.12 -15.28
N ALA A 114 24.41 -4.42 -16.17
CA ALA A 114 25.23 -3.42 -16.83
C ALA A 114 24.40 -2.50 -17.75
N GLU A 115 23.36 -3.04 -18.39
CA GLU A 115 22.41 -2.26 -19.17
C GLU A 115 21.58 -1.32 -18.28
N TYR A 116 21.02 -1.84 -17.18
CA TYR A 116 20.30 -1.03 -16.21
C TYR A 116 21.14 0.12 -15.65
N GLN A 117 22.42 -0.13 -15.36
CA GLN A 117 23.32 0.90 -14.83
C GLN A 117 23.59 2.05 -15.83
N LYS A 118 23.45 1.83 -17.13
CA LYS A 118 23.64 2.88 -18.15
C LYS A 118 22.46 3.85 -18.21
N ASN A 119 21.26 3.38 -17.88
CA ASN A 119 20.06 4.20 -17.85
C ASN A 119 19.15 3.75 -16.70
N PRO A 120 19.53 4.05 -15.45
CA PRO A 120 18.75 3.62 -14.29
C PRO A 120 17.39 4.30 -14.33
N ASP A 121 16.32 3.56 -14.04
CA ASP A 121 14.98 4.14 -13.98
C ASP A 121 15.01 5.27 -12.93
N PRO A 122 14.70 6.53 -13.29
CA PRO A 122 14.74 7.66 -12.37
C PRO A 122 13.74 7.51 -11.21
N GLN A 123 12.81 6.55 -11.29
CA GLN A 123 11.86 6.23 -10.23
C GLN A 123 12.29 5.03 -9.38
N GLY A 124 13.38 4.34 -9.71
CA GLY A 124 13.87 3.16 -8.99
C GLY A 124 12.92 1.95 -9.06
N LEU A 125 11.98 1.96 -9.99
CA LEU A 125 11.00 0.89 -10.14
C LEU A 125 11.61 -0.23 -10.97
N TYR A 126 11.86 -1.38 -10.34
CA TYR A 126 12.22 -2.59 -11.07
C TYR A 126 11.04 -3.01 -11.95
N ARG A 127 11.11 -2.68 -13.24
CA ARG A 127 10.24 -3.26 -14.26
C ARG A 127 10.79 -4.64 -14.63
N GLY A 128 10.50 -5.63 -13.79
CA GLY A 128 10.64 -7.02 -14.19
C GLY A 128 9.81 -7.29 -15.44
N TYR A 129 10.28 -8.22 -16.27
CA TYR A 129 9.52 -8.76 -17.41
C TYR A 129 8.51 -9.80 -16.95
#